data_AF-A0A923WSF8-F1
#
_entry.id   AF-A0A923WSF8-F1
#
_cell.length_a   1.000
_cell.length_b   1.000
_cell.length_c   1.000
_cell.angle_alpha   90.00
_cell.angle_beta   90.00
_cell.angle_gamma   90.00
#
_symmetry.space_group_name_H-M   'P 1'
#
loop_
_entity.id
_entity.type
_entity.pdbx_description
1 polymer ?
#
loop_
_entity_poly.entity_id
_entity_poly.type
_entity_poly.pdbx_seq_one_letter_code
_entity_poly.pdbx_strand_id
1 'polypeptide(L)'
;IGSFLAHLVGSADQNLLVLLGMIGFLTGVTKTPFTSFILVVEMTNKHSAIFPMMATALIALIASNLINTHSFYERVKESHMELIKSNQVRME
;
A
#
# COMPACT_ATOMS: atom_id res chain seq x y z
N ILE A 1 -0.12 -28.06 11.75
CA ILE A 1 -0.31 -26.78 11.03
C ILE A 1 0.64 -25.70 11.58
N GLY A 2 0.61 -25.38 12.88
CA GLY A 2 1.49 -24.37 13.47
C GLY A 2 3.00 -24.62 13.29
N SER A 3 3.48 -25.86 13.44
CA SER A 3 4.88 -26.23 13.20
C SER A 3 5.33 -26.10 11.73
N PHE A 4 4.40 -26.23 10.77
CA PHE A 4 4.70 -26.09 9.34
C PHE A 4 4.76 -24.62 8.93
N LEU A 5 3.84 -23.80 9.48
CA LEU A 5 3.89 -22.33 9.38
C LEU A 5 5.16 -21.76 10.02
N ALA A 6 5.55 -22.29 11.19
CA ALA A 6 6.77 -21.89 11.88
C ALA A 6 8.03 -22.20 11.06
N HIS A 7 8.02 -23.25 10.22
CA HIS A 7 9.15 -23.56 9.33
C HIS A 7 9.15 -22.67 8.08
N LEU A 8 7.98 -22.29 7.56
CA LEU A 8 7.86 -21.36 6.43
C LEU A 8 8.26 -19.92 6.82
N VAL A 9 8.03 -19.55 8.09
CA VAL A 9 8.41 -18.24 8.67
C VAL A 9 9.77 -18.29 9.38
N GLY A 10 10.35 -19.47 9.56
CA GLY A 10 11.39 -19.84 10.54
C GLY A 10 12.77 -19.21 10.42
N SER A 11 12.93 -18.17 9.63
CA SER A 11 14.16 -17.38 9.48
C SER A 11 13.89 -16.03 8.82
N ALA A 12 12.64 -15.54 8.85
CA ALA A 12 12.33 -14.21 8.36
C ALA A 12 12.83 -13.15 9.36
N ASP A 13 13.77 -12.31 8.94
CA ASP A 13 14.22 -11.14 9.70
C ASP A 13 12.98 -10.32 10.08
N GLN A 14 12.73 -10.17 11.38
CA GLN A 14 11.56 -9.45 11.90
C GLN A 14 11.47 -8.02 11.32
N ASN A 15 12.63 -7.42 11.02
CA ASN A 15 12.71 -6.13 10.34
C ASN A 15 12.15 -6.19 8.91
N LEU A 16 12.43 -7.27 8.17
CA LEU A 16 11.93 -7.43 6.81
C LEU A 16 10.41 -7.55 6.81
N LEU A 17 9.82 -8.30 7.73
CA LEU A 17 8.36 -8.40 7.84
C LEU A 17 7.69 -7.04 8.08
N VAL A 18 8.29 -6.21 8.95
CA VAL A 18 7.82 -4.83 9.17
C VAL A 18 7.93 -4.00 7.88
N LEU A 19 9.05 -4.08 7.17
CA LEU A 19 9.26 -3.39 5.89
C LEU A 19 8.23 -3.80 4.82
N LEU A 20 7.97 -5.11 4.68
CA LEU A 20 6.96 -5.62 3.75
C LEU A 20 5.57 -5.09 4.10
N GLY A 21 5.23 -5.03 5.39
CA GLY A 21 3.98 -4.42 5.87
C GLY A 21 3.88 -2.93 5.55
N MET A 22 4.96 -2.16 5.76
CA MET A 22 5.01 -0.73 5.44
C MET A 22 4.79 -0.47 3.94
N ILE A 23 5.51 -1.21 3.09
CA ILE A 23 5.39 -1.09 1.63
C ILE A 23 3.99 -1.49 1.17
N GLY A 24 3.45 -2.58 1.70
CA GLY A 24 2.12 -3.07 1.35
C GLY A 24 1.01 -2.09 1.71
N PHE A 25 1.05 -1.52 2.92
CA PHE A 25 0.09 -0.51 3.35
C PHE A 25 0.15 0.74 2.46
N LEU A 26 1.35 1.30 2.26
CA LEU A 26 1.52 2.53 1.48
C LEU A 26 1.07 2.33 0.03
N THR A 27 1.49 1.23 -0.60
CA THR A 27 1.07 0.88 -1.97
C THR A 27 -0.43 0.66 -2.07
N GLY A 28 -1.04 0.06 -1.05
CA GLY A 28 -2.48 -0.19 -1.01
C GLY A 28 -3.31 1.10 -1.03
N VAL A 29 -2.84 2.14 -0.32
CA VAL A 29 -3.51 3.45 -0.21
C VAL A 29 -3.28 4.31 -1.47
N THR A 30 -2.04 4.38 -1.95
CA THR A 30 -1.62 5.29 -3.02
C THR A 30 -1.75 4.69 -4.42
N LYS A 31 -1.84 3.36 -4.53
CA LYS A 31 -1.80 2.61 -5.80
C LYS A 31 -0.51 2.82 -6.61
N THR A 32 0.58 3.27 -5.98
CA THR A 32 1.87 3.53 -6.64
C THR A 32 2.99 2.62 -6.10
N PRO A 33 3.19 1.41 -6.66
CA PRO A 33 4.11 0.41 -6.09
C PRO A 33 5.57 0.86 -6.13
N PHE A 34 6.03 1.45 -7.24
CA PHE A 34 7.42 1.92 -7.37
C PHE A 34 7.73 3.05 -6.39
N THR A 35 6.87 4.06 -6.30
CA THR A 35 7.03 5.19 -5.38
C THR A 35 7.04 4.71 -3.93
N SER A 36 6.08 3.87 -3.55
CA SER A 36 5.97 3.37 -2.18
C SER A 36 7.17 2.53 -1.76
N PHE A 37 7.67 1.68 -2.66
CA PHE A 37 8.89 0.90 -2.46
C PHE A 37 10.13 1.78 -2.27
N ILE A 38 10.35 2.76 -3.17
CA ILE A 38 11.52 3.66 -3.11
C ILE A 38 11.54 4.43 -1.79
N LEU A 39 10.39 4.97 -1.37
CA LEU A 39 10.26 5.71 -0.11
C LEU A 39 10.69 4.86 1.10
N VAL A 40 10.25 3.61 1.18
CA VAL A 40 10.59 2.74 2.31
C VAL A 40 12.06 2.33 2.28
N VAL A 41 12.62 2.03 1.10
CA VAL A 41 14.04 1.68 0.97
C VAL A 41 14.95 2.83 1.36
N GLU A 42 14.64 4.05 0.93
CA GLU A 42 15.42 5.23 1.32
C GLU A 42 15.39 5.46 2.84
N MET A 43 14.20 5.36 3.46
CA MET A 43 14.06 5.61 4.90
C MET A 43 14.71 4.53 5.78
N THR A 44 14.79 3.29 5.29
CA THR A 44 15.33 2.18 6.08
C THR A 44 16.75 1.78 5.70
N ASN A 45 17.32 2.39 4.64
CA ASN A 45 18.67 2.16 4.14
C ASN A 45 19.01 0.66 3.98
N LYS A 46 17.97 -0.18 3.77
CA LYS A 46 18.10 -1.63 3.64
C LYS A 46 18.00 -2.02 2.17
N HIS A 47 19.13 -1.94 1.46
CA HIS A 47 19.22 -2.34 0.06
C HIS A 47 19.33 -3.87 -0.14
N SER A 48 19.58 -4.63 0.91
CA SER A 48 19.79 -6.09 0.82
C SER A 48 18.56 -6.90 0.40
N ALA A 49 17.35 -6.31 0.46
CA ALA A 49 16.08 -7.01 0.25
C ALA A 49 15.17 -6.34 -0.79
N ILE A 50 15.76 -5.69 -1.80
CA ILE A 50 15.02 -4.94 -2.85
C ILE A 50 14.00 -5.82 -3.59
N PHE A 51 14.40 -7.02 -4.01
CA PHE A 51 13.52 -7.94 -4.76
C PHE A 51 12.24 -8.36 -3.99
N PRO A 52 12.30 -8.89 -2.76
CA PRO A 52 11.09 -9.25 -2.01
C PRO A 52 10.23 -8.04 -1.63
N MET A 53 10.84 -6.87 -1.41
CA MET A 53 10.14 -5.62 -1.14
C MET A 53 9.33 -5.15 -2.37
N MET A 54 9.93 -5.18 -3.56
CA MET A 54 9.23 -4.84 -4.81
C MET A 54 8.12 -5.86 -5.13
N ALA A 55 8.37 -7.16 -4.93
CA ALA A 55 7.37 -8.19 -5.12
C ALA A 55 6.15 -7.96 -4.21
N THR A 56 6.38 -7.56 -2.96
CA THR A 56 5.32 -7.21 -2.01
C THR A 56 4.53 -5.98 -2.46
N ALA A 57 5.20 -4.93 -2.97
CA ALA A 57 4.51 -3.76 -3.53
C ALA A 57 3.58 -4.15 -4.69
N LEU A 58 4.04 -5.00 -5.61
CA LEU A 58 3.23 -5.47 -6.73
C LEU A 58 2.04 -6.32 -6.29
N ILE A 59 2.25 -7.24 -5.34
CA ILE A 59 1.17 -8.06 -4.78
C ILE A 59 0.14 -7.17 -4.07
N ALA A 60 0.60 -6.17 -3.30
CA ALA A 60 -0.27 -5.22 -2.63
C ALA A 60 -1.07 -4.36 -3.62
N LEU A 61 -0.49 -3.97 -4.76
CA LEU A 61 -1.23 -3.29 -5.82
C LEU A 61 -2.36 -4.16 -6.38
N ILE A 62 -2.07 -5.43 -6.68
CA ILE A 62 -3.07 -6.39 -7.17
C ILE A 62 -4.16 -6.58 -6.12
N ALA A 63 -3.80 -6.85 -4.86
CA ALA A 63 -4.74 -7.03 -3.76
C ALA A 63 -5.61 -5.78 -3.55
N SER A 64 -5.01 -4.59 -3.59
CA SER A 64 -5.73 -3.34 -3.47
C SER A 64 -6.70 -3.15 -4.64
N ASN A 65 -6.32 -3.50 -5.87
CA ASN A 65 -7.20 -3.40 -7.05
C ASN A 65 -8.37 -4.38 -7.00
N LEU A 66 -8.18 -5.56 -6.40
CA LEU A 66 -9.27 -6.52 -6.16
C LEU A 66 -10.29 -5.99 -5.14
N ILE A 67 -9.83 -5.24 -4.13
CA ILE A 67 -10.72 -4.68 -3.10
C ILE A 67 -11.43 -3.42 -3.59
N ASN A 68 -10.71 -2.50 -4.24
CA ASN A 68 -11.23 -1.24 -4.72
C ASN A 68 -10.44 -0.74 -5.93
N THR A 69 -11.10 -0.52 -7.06
CA THR A 69 -10.45 -0.05 -8.30
C THR A 69 -9.94 1.39 -8.17
N HIS A 70 -10.62 2.24 -7.40
CA HIS A 70 -10.27 3.65 -7.24
C HIS A 70 -9.35 3.89 -6.04
N SER A 71 -8.33 4.75 -6.24
CA SER A 71 -7.44 5.20 -5.16
C SER A 71 -8.22 5.96 -4.09
N PHE A 72 -7.69 6.01 -2.86
CA PHE A 72 -8.31 6.79 -1.78
C PHE A 72 -8.47 8.27 -2.17
N TYR A 73 -7.50 8.82 -2.89
CA TYR A 73 -7.52 10.21 -3.36
C TYR A 73 -8.68 10.50 -4.32
N GLU A 74 -9.02 9.57 -5.21
CA GLU A 74 -10.17 9.72 -6.11
C GLU A 74 -11.48 9.87 -5.32
N ARG A 75 -11.62 9.05 -4.27
CA ARG A 75 -12.81 8.99 -3.42
C ARG A 75 -12.99 10.25 -2.58
N VAL A 76 -11.89 10.80 -2.06
CA VAL A 76 -11.89 12.08 -1.33
C VAL A 76 -12.27 13.23 -2.27
N LYS A 77 -11.71 13.27 -3.49
CA LYS A 77 -12.03 14.28 -4.50
C LYS A 77 -13.52 14.26 -4.86
N GLU A 78 -14.11 13.09 -5.07
CA GLU A 78 -15.55 12.97 -5.37
C GLU A 78 -16.41 13.58 -4.25
N SER A 79 -16.09 13.29 -2.99
CA SER A 79 -16.83 13.85 -1.85
C SER A 79 -16.79 15.39 -1.81
N HIS A 80 -15.63 15.99 -2.10
CA HIS A 80 -15.49 17.45 -2.14
C HIS A 80 -16.20 18.07 -3.35
N MET A 81 -16.21 17.38 -4.50
CA MET A 81 -16.91 17.86 -5.70
C MET A 81 -18.43 17.85 -5.49
N GLU A 82 -18.96 16.86 -4.79
CA GLU A 82 -20.38 16.80 -4.40
C GLU A 82 -20.76 17.91 -3.40
N LEU A 83 -19.87 18.23 -2.45
CA LEU A 83 -20.06 19.36 -1.54
C LEU A 83 -20.09 20.71 -2.28
N ILE A 84 -19.22 20.91 -3.26
CA ILE A 84 -19.21 22.15 -4.05
C ILE A 84 -20.48 22.25 -4.92
N LYS A 85 -20.89 21.16 -5.59
CA LYS A 85 -22.13 21.14 -6.38
C LYS A 85 -23.37 21.40 -5.53
N SER A 86 -23.49 20.75 -4.38
CA SER A 86 -24.65 20.95 -3.49
C SER A 86 -24.71 22.36 -2.90
N ASN A 87 -23.56 22.99 -2.63
CA ASN A 87 -23.52 24.38 -2.15
C ASN A 87 -23.81 25.41 -3.26
N GLN A 88 -23.52 25.10 -4.53
CA GLN A 88 -23.94 25.94 -5.67
C GLN A 88 -25.46 25.87 -5.90
N VAL A 89 -26.05 24.68 -5.88
CA VAL A 89 -27.52 24.48 -6.06
C VAL A 89 -28.34 25.14 -4.95
N ARG A 90 -27.78 25.30 -3.74
CA ARG A 90 -28.49 25.93 -2.61
C ARG A 90 -28.44 27.47 -2.62
N MET A 91 -27.66 28.06 -3.53
CA MET A 91 -27.49 29.50 -3.69
C MET A 91 -28.24 30.06 -4.92
N GLU A 92 -28.83 29.18 -5.73
CA GLU A 92 -29.79 29.49 -6.81
C GLU A 92 -31.23 29.24 -6.34
#